data_AF-A0A7R9FPA5-F1
#
_entry.id   AF-A0A7R9FPA5-F1
#
_cell.length_a   1.000
_cell.length_b   1.000
_cell.length_c   1.000
_cell.angle_alpha   90.00
_cell.angle_beta   90.00
_cell.angle_gamma   90.00
#
_symmetry.space_group_name_H-M   'P 1'
#
loop_
_entity.id
_entity.type
_entity.pdbx_description
1 polymer ?
#
loop_
_entity_poly.entity_id
_entity_poly.type
_entity_poly.pdbx_seq_one_letter_code
_entity_poly.pdbx_strand_id
1 'polypeptide(L)'
;MKSGSSSWRFVLLKEKNMLLTMEHTCKEKVRLFPNPERIDKVEESMENLEQVVRERNRAYFQLETGETGERPGKPSVNAFGLNYFHKMSEHLIPKWMNTAWKKKFVFNKPDPYVKTFLSLYREKLWSLKRKEANRQRSHVMHLLKRFPNLDKVALREQYPQVDLEKALRQGKSRGHHGQNTA
;
A
#
# COMPACT_ATOMS: atom_id res chain seq x y z
N MET A 1 24.11 26.77 -5.11
CA MET A 1 24.05 25.36 -5.60
C MET A 1 22.72 25.12 -6.32
N LYS A 2 22.58 25.58 -7.57
CA LYS A 2 21.36 25.46 -8.38
C LYS A 2 21.76 25.27 -9.84
N SER A 3 22.01 24.03 -10.29
CA SER A 3 22.10 23.72 -11.73
C SER A 3 22.27 22.23 -12.07
N GLY A 4 22.72 21.37 -11.17
CA GLY A 4 23.05 19.97 -11.52
C GLY A 4 21.87 18.98 -11.58
N SER A 5 20.87 19.11 -10.70
CA SER A 5 19.78 18.10 -10.59
C SER A 5 18.62 18.29 -11.56
N SER A 6 18.56 19.41 -12.29
CA SER A 6 17.44 19.70 -13.19
C SER A 6 17.61 19.01 -14.54
N SER A 7 18.84 18.90 -15.04
CA SER A 7 19.12 18.48 -16.42
C SER A 7 18.73 17.03 -16.72
N TRP A 8 18.98 16.09 -15.80
CA TRP A 8 18.66 14.67 -16.03
C TRP A 8 17.14 14.41 -16.08
N ARG A 9 16.37 15.10 -15.23
CA ARG A 9 14.90 14.91 -15.18
C ARG A 9 14.24 15.42 -16.44
N PHE A 10 14.76 16.52 -16.99
CA PHE A 10 14.26 17.08 -18.24
C PHE A 10 14.58 16.22 -19.46
N VAL A 11 15.73 15.56 -19.50
CA VAL A 11 16.06 14.61 -20.58
C VAL A 11 15.11 13.42 -20.55
N LEU A 12 14.92 12.79 -19.39
CA LEU A 12 13.99 11.67 -19.23
C LEU A 12 12.53 12.07 -19.50
N LEU A 13 12.13 13.28 -19.10
CA LEU A 13 10.78 13.78 -19.35
C LEU A 13 10.51 14.01 -20.84
N LYS A 14 11.47 14.54 -21.59
CA LYS A 14 11.34 14.70 -23.05
C LYS A 14 11.24 13.35 -23.75
N GLU A 15 12.06 12.39 -23.32
CA GLU A 15 12.01 11.01 -23.81
C GLU A 15 10.65 10.37 -23.52
N LYS A 16 10.15 10.46 -22.28
CA LYS A 16 8.82 9.96 -21.90
C LYS A 16 7.72 10.58 -22.75
N ASN A 17 7.73 11.90 -22.95
CA ASN A 17 6.74 12.59 -23.77
C ASN A 17 6.77 12.12 -25.23
N MET A 18 7.96 11.91 -25.80
CA MET A 18 8.12 11.37 -27.16
C MET A 18 7.59 9.93 -27.27
N LEU A 19 7.87 9.08 -26.29
CA LEU A 19 7.39 7.70 -26.32
C LEU A 19 5.87 7.62 -26.18
N LEU A 20 5.27 8.45 -25.33
CA LEU A 20 3.81 8.53 -25.17
C LEU A 20 3.10 9.01 -26.43
N THR A 21 3.66 9.99 -27.15
CA THR A 21 3.08 10.42 -28.43
C THR A 21 3.20 9.34 -29.49
N MET A 22 4.35 8.66 -29.57
CA MET A 22 4.52 7.52 -30.47
C MET A 22 3.54 6.38 -30.16
N GLU A 23 3.38 6.02 -28.88
CA GLU A 23 2.44 4.99 -28.44
C GLU A 23 1.00 5.33 -28.86
N HIS A 24 0.59 6.58 -28.68
CA HIS A 24 -0.72 7.06 -29.12
C HIS A 24 -0.90 6.88 -30.63
N THR A 25 0.07 7.31 -31.45
CA THR A 25 0.00 7.16 -32.91
C THR A 25 0.01 5.69 -33.36
N CYS A 26 0.73 4.81 -32.65
CA CYS A 26 0.72 3.37 -32.91
C CYS A 26 -0.66 2.78 -32.61
N LYS A 27 -1.30 3.17 -31.50
CA LYS A 27 -2.67 2.77 -31.16
C LYS A 27 -3.68 3.24 -32.20
N GLU A 28 -3.61 4.50 -32.63
CA GLU A 28 -4.47 5.06 -33.68
C GLU A 28 -4.33 4.33 -35.02
N LYS A 29 -3.08 4.03 -35.41
CA LYS A 29 -2.77 3.33 -36.66
C LYS A 29 -2.92 1.81 -36.56
N VAL A 30 -3.35 1.29 -35.41
CA VAL A 30 -3.47 -0.15 -35.10
C VAL A 30 -2.18 -0.90 -35.42
N ARG A 31 -1.04 -0.32 -35.00
CA ARG A 31 0.30 -0.91 -35.14
C ARG A 31 0.85 -1.28 -33.77
N LEU A 32 1.59 -2.37 -33.72
CA LEU A 32 2.35 -2.75 -32.54
C LEU A 32 3.43 -1.71 -32.25
N PHE A 33 3.61 -1.39 -30.97
CA PHE A 33 4.65 -0.46 -30.54
C PHE A 33 6.02 -1.16 -30.63
N PRO A 34 7.03 -0.53 -31.25
CA PRO A 34 8.31 -1.20 -31.52
C PRO A 34 9.09 -1.66 -30.29
N ASN A 35 9.00 -0.94 -29.16
CA ASN A 35 9.72 -1.29 -27.93
C ASN A 35 9.02 -0.74 -26.66
N PRO A 36 7.99 -1.42 -26.13
CA PRO A 36 7.21 -0.94 -24.98
C PRO A 36 8.01 -0.88 -23.68
N GLU A 37 9.00 -1.77 -23.49
CA GLU A 37 9.84 -1.81 -22.29
C GLU A 37 10.61 -0.50 -22.05
N ARG A 38 10.84 0.29 -23.10
CA ARG A 38 11.54 1.57 -22.99
C ARG A 38 10.77 2.56 -22.12
N ILE A 39 9.44 2.53 -22.16
CA ILE A 39 8.59 3.40 -21.32
C ILE A 39 8.80 3.05 -19.84
N ASP A 40 8.74 1.75 -19.52
CA ASP A 40 8.91 1.24 -18.16
C ASP A 40 10.30 1.60 -17.59
N LYS A 41 11.36 1.41 -18.39
CA LYS A 41 12.74 1.74 -17.98
C LYS A 41 12.95 3.24 -17.74
N VAL A 42 12.31 4.10 -18.55
CA VAL A 42 12.35 5.56 -18.36
C VAL A 42 11.59 5.95 -17.10
N GLU A 43 10.44 5.32 -16.83
CA GLU A 43 9.65 5.55 -15.62
C GLU A 43 10.39 5.13 -14.35
N GLU A 44 10.98 3.94 -14.34
CA GLU A 44 11.83 3.45 -13.24
C GLU A 44 13.01 4.40 -12.98
N SER A 45 13.67 4.85 -14.04
CA SER A 45 14.77 5.82 -13.92
C SER A 45 14.30 7.16 -13.32
N MET A 46 13.11 7.63 -13.70
CA MET A 46 12.53 8.85 -13.13
C MET A 46 12.17 8.69 -11.64
N GLU A 47 11.63 7.54 -11.24
CA GLU A 47 11.27 7.24 -9.85
C GLU A 47 12.51 7.12 -8.96
N ASN A 48 13.53 6.36 -9.40
CA ASN A 48 14.80 6.20 -8.69
C ASN A 48 15.45 7.56 -8.40
N LEU A 49 15.47 8.44 -9.40
CA LEU A 49 16.09 9.75 -9.22
C LEU A 49 15.23 10.69 -8.36
N GLU A 50 13.90 10.58 -8.38
CA GLU A 50 13.02 11.28 -7.44
C GLU A 50 13.26 10.82 -6.00
N GLN A 51 13.41 9.50 -5.78
CA GLN A 51 13.70 8.93 -4.47
C GLN A 51 15.00 9.49 -3.89
N VAL A 52 16.08 9.48 -4.66
CA VAL A 52 17.39 10.00 -4.22
C VAL A 52 17.29 11.50 -3.87
N VAL A 53 16.55 12.29 -4.65
CA VAL A 53 16.32 13.71 -4.33
C VAL A 53 15.52 13.85 -3.03
N ARG A 54 14.49 13.03 -2.83
CA ARG A 54 13.68 13.03 -1.61
C ARG A 54 14.49 12.66 -0.37
N GLU A 55 15.36 11.66 -0.47
CA GLU A 55 16.27 11.24 0.61
C GLU A 55 17.23 12.37 1.00
N ARG A 56 17.83 13.03 0.02
CA ARG A 56 18.72 14.19 0.27
C ARG A 56 17.98 15.34 0.93
N ASN A 57 16.79 15.68 0.43
CA ASN A 57 15.97 16.74 1.02
C ASN A 57 15.57 16.39 2.45
N ARG A 58 15.14 15.15 2.70
CA ARG A 58 14.80 14.69 4.05
C ARG A 58 15.98 14.79 5.00
N ALA A 59 17.17 14.33 4.58
CA ALA A 59 18.37 14.42 5.40
C ALA A 59 18.72 15.89 5.73
N TYR A 60 18.62 16.78 4.75
CA TYR A 60 18.85 18.21 4.94
C TYR A 60 17.87 18.82 5.95
N PHE A 61 16.56 18.62 5.78
CA PHE A 61 15.55 19.19 6.69
C PHE A 61 15.61 18.58 8.10
N GLN A 62 15.97 17.31 8.23
CA GLN A 62 16.14 16.68 9.53
C GLN A 62 17.31 17.27 10.32
N LEU A 63 18.38 17.70 9.65
CA LEU A 63 19.53 18.34 10.29
C LEU A 63 19.25 19.80 10.66
N GLU A 64 18.57 20.54 9.79
CA GLU A 64 18.35 21.99 9.98
C GLU A 64 17.17 22.30 10.91
N THR A 65 16.00 21.68 10.67
CA THR A 65 14.76 21.97 11.40
C THR A 65 14.26 20.81 12.26
N GLY A 66 14.85 19.62 12.13
CA GLY A 66 14.36 18.41 12.80
C GLY A 66 13.09 17.82 12.17
N GLU A 67 12.59 18.42 11.09
CA GLU A 67 11.40 17.98 10.37
C GLU A 67 11.77 17.25 9.07
N THR A 68 10.82 16.55 8.47
CA THR A 68 11.07 15.74 7.25
C THR A 68 11.05 16.58 5.96
N GLY A 69 10.60 17.83 6.01
CA GLY A 69 10.46 18.71 4.83
C GLY A 69 9.32 18.32 3.87
N GLU A 70 8.57 17.28 4.22
CA GLU A 70 7.36 16.87 3.50
C GLU A 70 6.16 17.72 3.89
N ARG A 71 5.09 17.63 3.09
CA ARG A 71 3.84 18.34 3.35
C ARG A 71 3.35 18.03 4.78
N PRO A 72 3.14 19.04 5.63
CA PRO A 72 2.82 18.81 7.02
C PRO A 72 1.41 18.22 7.14
N GLY A 73 1.23 17.34 8.10
CA GLY A 73 -0.03 16.64 8.32
C GLY A 73 -0.24 16.29 9.77
N LYS A 74 -1.49 16.01 10.12
CA LYS A 74 -1.88 15.67 11.49
C LYS A 74 -2.84 14.48 11.52
N PRO A 75 -2.74 13.60 12.53
CA PRO A 75 -3.77 12.59 12.75
C PRO A 75 -5.10 13.31 13.07
N SER A 76 -6.15 12.88 12.41
CA SER A 76 -7.48 13.45 12.60
C SER A 76 -8.56 12.40 12.45
N VAL A 77 -9.77 12.75 12.85
CA VAL A 77 -10.94 11.86 12.83
C VAL A 77 -11.92 12.39 11.79
N ASN A 78 -12.36 11.52 10.89
CA ASN A 78 -13.35 11.85 9.86
C ASN A 78 -14.76 11.96 10.48
N ALA A 79 -15.74 12.46 9.73
CA ALA A 79 -17.15 12.49 10.11
C ALA A 79 -17.68 11.10 10.54
N PHE A 80 -17.19 10.02 9.93
CA PHE A 80 -17.53 8.64 10.29
C PHE A 80 -16.77 8.10 11.52
N GLY A 81 -16.00 8.93 12.23
CA GLY A 81 -15.24 8.50 13.41
C GLY A 81 -13.99 7.67 13.11
N LEU A 82 -13.57 7.59 11.84
CA LEU A 82 -12.38 6.86 11.42
C LEU A 82 -11.13 7.75 11.48
N ASN A 83 -10.03 7.21 12.00
CA ASN A 83 -8.73 7.88 12.03
C ASN A 83 -8.18 7.99 10.60
N TYR A 84 -7.71 9.18 10.24
CA TYR A 84 -7.04 9.44 8.97
C TYR A 84 -5.94 10.49 9.14
N PHE A 85 -4.94 10.46 8.27
CA PHE A 85 -3.87 11.46 8.27
C PHE A 85 -4.29 12.66 7.42
N HIS A 86 -4.60 13.78 8.06
CA HIS A 86 -5.02 15.01 7.39
C HIS A 86 -3.80 15.79 6.90
N LYS A 87 -3.60 15.83 5.58
CA LYS A 87 -2.55 16.62 4.92
C LYS A 87 -2.97 18.09 4.87
N MET A 88 -2.23 18.97 5.57
CA MET A 88 -2.57 20.40 5.65
C MET A 88 -2.26 21.10 4.33
N SER A 89 -3.07 22.07 3.94
CA SER A 89 -2.85 22.91 2.75
C SER A 89 -2.60 24.35 3.16
N GLU A 90 -1.87 25.07 2.32
CA GLU A 90 -1.70 26.52 2.46
C GLU A 90 -3.02 27.23 2.21
N HIS A 91 -3.28 28.26 3.03
CA HIS A 91 -4.47 29.09 2.95
C HIS A 91 -4.08 30.54 3.16
N LEU A 92 -4.66 31.45 2.37
CA LEU A 92 -4.41 32.89 2.49
C LEU A 92 -5.00 33.48 3.78
N ILE A 93 -6.09 32.89 4.26
CA ILE A 93 -6.86 33.37 5.42
C ILE A 93 -6.67 32.39 6.59
N PRO A 94 -6.56 32.89 7.84
CA PRO A 94 -6.51 32.04 9.02
C PRO A 94 -7.70 31.07 9.13
N LYS A 95 -7.45 29.91 9.72
CA LYS A 95 -8.41 28.80 9.87
C LYS A 95 -9.76 29.22 10.48
N TRP A 96 -9.75 30.15 11.44
CA TRP A 96 -10.96 30.58 12.13
C TRP A 96 -11.84 31.51 11.28
N MET A 97 -11.31 32.15 10.25
CA MET A 97 -12.07 33.00 9.34
C MET A 97 -12.52 32.23 8.07
N ASN A 98 -11.82 31.15 7.72
CA ASN A 98 -12.13 30.34 6.55
C ASN A 98 -13.41 29.48 6.71
N THR A 99 -14.54 29.98 6.19
CA THR A 99 -15.84 29.30 6.24
C THR A 99 -15.91 28.04 5.36
N ALA A 100 -15.31 28.09 4.17
CA ALA A 100 -15.26 26.96 3.25
C ALA A 100 -14.52 25.75 3.86
N TRP A 101 -13.39 26.01 4.52
CA TRP A 101 -12.63 24.98 5.24
C TRP A 101 -13.44 24.38 6.39
N LYS A 102 -14.11 25.20 7.21
CA LYS A 102 -14.96 24.72 8.32
C LYS A 102 -16.12 23.86 7.82
N LYS A 103 -16.75 24.22 6.70
CA LYS A 103 -17.86 23.47 6.10
C LYS A 103 -17.40 22.09 5.62
N LYS A 104 -16.21 22.02 5.00
CA LYS A 104 -15.66 20.77 4.46
C LYS A 104 -15.13 19.85 5.54
N PHE A 105 -14.44 20.40 6.53
CA PHE A 105 -13.75 19.64 7.57
C PHE A 105 -14.45 19.80 8.91
N VAL A 106 -15.59 19.11 9.05
CA VAL A 106 -16.31 19.00 10.32
C VAL A 106 -15.64 17.90 11.15
N PHE A 107 -14.65 18.29 11.94
CA PHE A 107 -14.02 17.40 12.92
C PHE A 107 -14.95 17.24 14.12
N ASN A 108 -15.21 16.00 14.52
CA ASN A 108 -15.89 15.65 15.78
C ASN A 108 -17.32 16.22 15.91
N LYS A 109 -18.25 15.79 15.05
CA LYS A 109 -19.66 15.74 15.49
C LYS A 109 -19.90 14.38 16.16
N PRO A 110 -20.02 14.33 17.50
CA PRO A 110 -20.38 13.09 18.18
C PRO A 110 -21.82 12.73 17.81
N ASP A 111 -21.96 11.86 16.83
CA ASP A 111 -23.25 11.31 16.43
C ASP A 111 -23.38 9.90 17.05
N PRO A 112 -24.44 9.62 17.85
CA PRO A 112 -24.72 8.28 18.35
C PRO A 112 -24.73 7.19 17.26
N TYR A 113 -25.17 7.52 16.04
CA TYR A 113 -25.17 6.58 14.91
C TYR A 113 -23.76 6.22 14.42
N VAL A 114 -22.79 7.12 14.60
CA VAL A 114 -21.38 6.83 14.26
C VAL A 114 -20.79 5.78 15.20
N LYS A 115 -21.18 5.78 16.48
CA LYS A 115 -20.72 4.77 17.45
C LYS A 115 -21.18 3.36 17.09
N THR A 116 -22.43 3.19 16.69
CA THR A 116 -22.97 1.89 16.25
C THR A 116 -22.31 1.43 14.96
N PHE A 117 -22.12 2.34 14.00
CA PHE A 117 -21.37 2.08 12.77
C PHE A 117 -19.95 1.57 13.05
N LEU A 118 -19.21 2.24 13.94
CA LEU A 118 -17.84 1.83 14.31
C LEU A 118 -17.80 0.44 14.95
N SER A 119 -18.79 0.07 15.77
CA SER A 119 -18.89 -1.27 16.36
C SER A 119 -19.07 -2.33 15.29
N LEU A 120 -20.07 -2.16 14.42
CA LEU A 120 -20.37 -3.08 13.31
C LEU A 120 -19.18 -3.18 12.34
N TYR A 121 -18.49 -2.07 12.08
CA TYR A 121 -17.30 -2.05 11.24
C TYR A 121 -16.18 -2.89 11.85
N ARG A 122 -15.93 -2.78 13.15
CA ARG A 122 -14.94 -3.61 13.86
C ARG A 122 -15.34 -5.08 13.81
N GLU A 123 -16.60 -5.42 14.09
CA GLU A 123 -17.11 -6.79 14.01
C GLU A 123 -16.94 -7.40 12.61
N LYS A 124 -17.17 -6.60 11.56
CA LYS A 124 -16.91 -6.99 10.18
C LYS A 124 -15.42 -7.28 9.94
N LEU A 125 -14.52 -6.41 10.40
CA LEU A 125 -13.07 -6.64 10.29
C LEU A 125 -12.63 -7.90 11.04
N TRP A 126 -13.15 -8.13 12.24
CA TRP A 126 -12.91 -9.36 13.01
C TRP A 126 -13.42 -10.60 12.29
N SER A 127 -14.59 -10.52 11.65
CA SER A 127 -15.16 -11.62 10.89
C SER A 127 -14.35 -11.91 9.62
N LEU A 128 -13.85 -10.88 8.92
CA LEU A 128 -12.94 -11.06 7.79
C LEU A 128 -11.62 -11.71 8.20
N LYS A 129 -11.01 -11.24 9.31
CA LYS A 129 -9.79 -11.82 9.86
C LYS A 129 -9.97 -13.29 10.23
N ARG A 130 -11.10 -13.64 10.88
CA ARG A 130 -11.44 -15.04 11.21
C ARG A 130 -11.65 -15.90 9.97
N LYS A 131 -12.36 -15.39 8.96
CA LYS A 131 -12.58 -16.11 7.69
C LYS A 131 -11.25 -16.36 6.97
N GLU A 132 -10.36 -15.38 6.93
CA GLU A 132 -9.03 -15.51 6.33
C GLU A 132 -8.18 -16.55 7.05
N ALA A 133 -8.11 -16.49 8.39
CA ALA A 133 -7.40 -17.51 9.18
C ALA A 133 -7.97 -18.92 8.95
N ASN A 134 -9.29 -19.05 8.83
CA ASN A 134 -9.93 -20.32 8.49
C ASN A 134 -9.60 -20.78 7.06
N ARG A 135 -9.53 -19.87 6.08
CA ARG A 135 -9.12 -20.18 4.70
C ARG A 135 -7.68 -20.66 4.66
N GLN A 136 -6.75 -19.94 5.28
CA GLN A 136 -5.34 -20.32 5.36
C GLN A 136 -5.17 -21.67 6.05
N ARG A 137 -5.83 -21.87 7.19
CA ARG A 137 -5.83 -23.17 7.88
C ARG A 137 -6.40 -24.28 6.99
N SER A 138 -7.52 -24.04 6.32
CA SER A 138 -8.11 -25.01 5.40
C SER A 138 -7.16 -25.33 4.24
N HIS A 139 -6.49 -24.33 3.69
CA HIS A 139 -5.52 -24.50 2.62
C HIS A 139 -4.33 -25.36 3.07
N VAL A 140 -3.70 -25.02 4.20
CA VAL A 140 -2.64 -25.81 4.84
C VAL A 140 -3.07 -27.26 5.07
N MET A 141 -4.28 -27.49 5.56
CA MET A 141 -4.82 -28.84 5.77
C MET A 141 -4.93 -29.63 4.47
N HIS A 142 -5.40 -29.00 3.38
CA HIS A 142 -5.49 -29.65 2.08
C HIS A 142 -4.13 -29.91 1.44
N LEU A 143 -3.13 -29.06 1.73
CA LEU A 143 -1.75 -29.29 1.30
C LEU A 143 -1.15 -30.49 2.03
N LEU A 144 -1.22 -30.53 3.36
CA LEU A 144 -0.73 -31.65 4.17
C LEU A 144 -1.43 -32.98 3.86
N LYS A 145 -2.71 -32.92 3.46
CA LYS A 145 -3.49 -34.10 3.07
C LYS A 145 -3.06 -34.70 1.72
N ARG A 146 -2.71 -33.84 0.75
CA ARG A 146 -2.32 -34.25 -0.62
C ARG A 146 -0.83 -34.58 -0.71
N PHE A 147 0.00 -33.82 -0.01
CA PHE A 147 1.45 -33.91 -0.06
C PHE A 147 1.97 -34.23 1.35
N PRO A 148 2.15 -35.53 1.68
CA PRO A 148 2.63 -35.95 3.00
C PRO A 148 4.09 -35.53 3.26
N ASN A 149 4.92 -35.44 2.21
CA ASN A 149 6.34 -35.09 2.28
C ASN A 149 6.60 -33.58 2.10
N LEU A 150 5.58 -32.73 2.33
CA LEU A 150 5.70 -31.29 2.15
C LEU A 150 6.67 -30.69 3.19
N ASP A 151 7.56 -29.82 2.74
CA ASP A 151 8.50 -29.14 3.63
C ASP A 151 7.76 -28.24 4.63
N LYS A 152 7.90 -28.59 5.91
CA LYS A 152 7.26 -27.93 7.04
C LYS A 152 7.84 -26.53 7.27
N VAL A 153 9.11 -26.31 6.91
CA VAL A 153 9.82 -25.04 7.09
C VAL A 153 9.27 -24.00 6.12
N ALA A 154 9.23 -24.30 4.83
CA ALA A 154 8.64 -23.43 3.81
C ALA A 154 7.17 -23.10 4.10
N LEU A 155 6.39 -24.06 4.61
CA LEU A 155 4.97 -23.84 4.94
C LEU A 155 4.78 -22.86 6.10
N ARG A 156 5.71 -22.83 7.07
CA ARG A 156 5.68 -21.91 8.21
C ARG A 156 5.97 -20.49 7.78
N GLU A 157 6.90 -20.32 6.84
CA GLU A 157 7.26 -19.03 6.27
C GLU A 157 6.09 -18.42 5.48
N GLN A 158 5.41 -19.24 4.66
CA GLN A 158 4.28 -18.78 3.85
C GLN A 158 3.01 -18.51 4.68
N TYR A 159 2.77 -19.25 5.76
CA TYR A 159 1.56 -19.12 6.60
C TYR A 159 1.89 -18.86 8.07
N PRO A 160 2.41 -17.67 8.42
CA PRO A 160 2.83 -17.36 9.79
C PRO A 160 1.66 -17.29 10.79
N GLN A 161 0.43 -17.11 10.30
CA GLN A 161 -0.79 -17.02 11.13
C GLN A 161 -1.37 -18.40 11.51
N VAL A 162 -0.92 -19.49 10.85
CA VAL A 162 -1.46 -20.83 11.07
C VAL A 162 -0.51 -21.62 11.96
N ASP A 163 -1.03 -22.12 13.08
CA ASP A 163 -0.30 -23.06 13.93
C ASP A 163 -0.21 -24.44 13.25
N LEU A 164 0.97 -24.74 12.70
CA LEU A 164 1.26 -25.98 11.97
C LEU A 164 1.26 -27.21 12.87
N GLU A 165 1.74 -27.12 14.11
CA GLU A 165 1.75 -28.25 15.04
C GLU A 165 0.33 -28.67 15.38
N LYS A 166 -0.55 -27.70 15.56
CA LYS A 166 -1.99 -27.95 15.74
C LYS A 166 -2.64 -28.48 14.46
N ALA A 167 -2.12 -28.12 13.28
CA ALA A 167 -2.64 -28.62 12.01
C ALA A 167 -2.27 -30.10 11.75
N LEU A 168 -1.03 -30.48 12.05
CA LEU A 168 -0.53 -31.86 11.93
C LEU A 168 -1.24 -32.83 12.88
N ARG A 169 -1.58 -32.37 14.09
CA ARG A 169 -2.31 -33.18 15.08
C ARG A 169 -3.77 -33.47 14.70
N GLN A 170 -4.36 -32.71 13.79
CA GLN A 170 -5.77 -32.90 13.43
C GLN A 170 -5.95 -34.05 12.45
N GLY A 171 -6.91 -34.94 12.70
CA GLY A 171 -7.23 -36.05 11.79
C GLY A 171 -7.57 -35.61 10.36
N LYS A 172 -8.00 -34.36 10.16
CA LYS A 172 -8.34 -33.80 8.83
C LYS A 172 -7.12 -33.52 7.93
N SER A 173 -5.91 -33.43 8.48
CA SER A 173 -4.68 -33.30 7.69
C SER A 173 -4.12 -34.64 7.22
N ARG A 174 -4.65 -35.76 7.73
CA ARG A 174 -4.21 -37.11 7.36
C ARG A 174 -4.93 -37.54 6.08
N GLY A 175 -4.14 -37.82 5.04
CA GLY A 175 -4.62 -38.35 3.76
C GLY A 175 -4.77 -39.88 3.78
N HIS A 176 -5.03 -40.46 2.61
CA HIS A 176 -5.01 -41.91 2.42
C HIS A 176 -3.58 -42.48 2.42
N HIS A 177 -2.59 -41.63 2.17
CA HIS A 177 -1.18 -41.96 2.30
C HIS A 177 -0.87 -42.16 3.80
N GLY A 178 -0.17 -43.25 4.11
CA GLY A 178 0.19 -43.63 5.48
C GLY A 178 0.76 -42.47 6.28
N GLN A 179 0.45 -42.48 7.57
CA GLN A 179 0.61 -41.38 8.54
C GLN A 179 1.78 -40.44 8.23
N ASN A 180 1.52 -39.13 8.16
CA ASN A 180 2.56 -38.09 8.21
C ASN A 180 3.32 -38.30 9.54
N THR A 181 4.41 -39.06 9.50
CA THR A 181 5.24 -39.32 10.66
C THR A 181 5.86 -37.99 11.12
N ALA A 182 5.87 -37.81 12.44
CA ALA A 182 6.36 -36.60 13.10
C ALA A 182 7.79 -36.27 12.66
#